data_AF-A0A2U1C4J3-F1
#
_entry.id   AF-A0A2U1C4J3-F1
#
_cell.length_a   1.000
_cell.length_b   1.000
_cell.length_c   1.000
_cell.angle_alpha   90.00
_cell.angle_beta   90.00
_cell.angle_gamma   90.00
#
_symmetry.space_group_name_H-M   'P 1'
#
loop_
_entity.id
_entity.type
_entity.pdbx_description
1 polymer ?
#
loop_
_entity_poly.entity_id
_entity_poly.type
_entity_poly.pdbx_seq_one_letter_code
_entity_poly.pdbx_strand_id
1 'polypeptide(L)'
;MFFPAFLRTRWAALRLAFARALQRPEKLLSLHSLLWALMAAGLTLLLYVLVLIPFTPGIRDIRKAKTEQPAQLVAAAGKLLAEYRWVNRAWVPLSEIASPVVDALIATADHRFYGNWGLDWRRTASALVRTLGGDKQGGSTIT
;
A
#
# COMPACT_ATOMS: atom_id res chain seq x y z
N MET A 1 -19.63 -1.59 28.19
CA MET A 1 -18.98 -2.87 27.84
C MET A 1 -17.94 -3.17 28.92
N PHE A 2 -18.24 -4.07 29.85
CA PHE A 2 -17.36 -4.41 30.99
C PHE A 2 -16.19 -5.28 30.48
N PHE A 3 -14.96 -4.77 30.56
CA PHE A 3 -13.77 -5.59 30.32
C PHE A 3 -13.66 -6.65 31.42
N PRO A 4 -13.60 -7.96 31.10
CA PRO A 4 -13.51 -9.01 32.12
C PRO A 4 -12.24 -8.86 32.96
N ALA A 5 -12.35 -9.10 34.27
CA ALA A 5 -11.29 -8.86 35.26
C ALA A 5 -9.96 -9.55 34.92
N PHE A 6 -10.01 -10.72 34.28
CA PHE A 6 -8.84 -11.47 33.79
C PHE A 6 -7.98 -10.71 32.76
N LEU A 7 -8.60 -9.92 31.88
CA LEU A 7 -7.86 -9.14 30.89
C LEU A 7 -7.11 -7.99 31.55
N ARG A 8 -7.67 -7.38 32.61
CA ARG A 8 -7.03 -6.28 33.34
C ARG A 8 -5.78 -6.74 34.10
N THR A 9 -5.84 -7.90 34.74
CA THR A 9 -4.68 -8.48 35.45
C THR A 9 -3.58 -8.90 34.49
N ARG A 10 -3.93 -9.50 33.33
CA ARG A 10 -2.92 -9.83 32.31
C ARG A 10 -2.29 -8.58 31.70
N TRP A 11 -3.06 -7.52 31.47
CA TRP A 11 -2.55 -6.23 31.01
C TRP A 11 -1.61 -5.56 32.01
N ALA A 12 -1.94 -5.59 33.30
CA ALA A 12 -1.08 -5.07 34.36
C ALA A 12 0.23 -5.86 34.47
N ALA A 13 0.18 -7.19 34.39
CA ALA A 13 1.36 -8.05 34.37
C ALA A 13 2.24 -7.81 33.14
N LEU A 14 1.64 -7.62 31.95
CA LEU A 14 2.36 -7.30 30.73
C LEU A 14 3.08 -5.95 30.82
N ARG A 15 2.41 -4.93 31.37
CA ARG A 15 3.01 -3.60 31.60
C ARG A 15 4.21 -3.66 32.53
N LEU A 16 4.12 -4.43 33.61
CA LEU A 16 5.22 -4.63 34.58
C LEU A 16 6.39 -5.41 33.97
N ALA A 17 6.10 -6.46 33.19
CA ALA A 17 7.12 -7.22 32.48
C ALA A 17 7.85 -6.34 31.44
N PHE A 18 7.10 -5.53 30.70
CA PHE A 18 7.63 -4.58 29.72
C PHE A 18 8.50 -3.50 30.38
N ALA A 19 8.04 -2.91 31.49
CA ALA A 19 8.80 -1.93 32.26
C ALA A 19 10.11 -2.50 32.82
N ARG A 20 10.10 -3.75 33.31
CA ARG A 20 11.31 -4.45 33.79
C ARG A 20 12.27 -4.81 32.67
N ALA A 21 11.76 -5.16 31.48
CA ALA A 21 12.58 -5.42 30.31
C ALA A 21 13.32 -4.15 29.86
N LEU A 22 12.66 -2.98 29.90
CA LEU A 22 13.25 -1.69 29.54
C LEU A 22 14.37 -1.24 30.50
N GLN A 23 14.37 -1.72 31.75
CA GLN A 23 15.37 -1.39 32.78
C GLN A 23 16.67 -2.22 32.69
N ARG A 24 16.77 -3.21 31.80
CA ARG A 24 17.96 -4.07 31.63
C ARG A 24 18.42 -4.12 30.16
N PRO A 25 19.07 -3.06 29.64
CA PRO A 25 19.45 -2.97 28.24
C PRO A 25 20.45 -4.06 27.82
N GLU A 26 21.29 -4.56 28.73
CA GLU A 26 22.27 -5.62 28.42
C GLU A 26 21.63 -6.97 28.04
N LYS A 27 20.42 -7.25 28.53
CA LYS A 27 19.67 -8.46 28.15
C LYS A 27 18.79 -8.26 26.91
N LEU A 28 18.45 -7.01 26.58
CA LEU A 28 17.75 -6.64 25.34
C LEU A 28 18.69 -6.66 24.13
N LEU A 29 19.98 -6.33 24.34
CA LEU A 29 21.06 -6.38 23.34
C LEU A 29 21.66 -7.79 23.16
N SER A 30 21.13 -8.82 23.83
CA SER A 30 21.58 -10.20 23.63
C SER A 30 21.19 -10.71 22.23
N LEU A 31 22.08 -11.49 21.60
CA LEU A 31 21.77 -12.14 20.32
C LEU A 31 20.46 -12.96 20.37
N HIS A 32 20.16 -13.56 21.52
CA HIS A 32 18.94 -14.36 21.70
C HIS A 32 17.67 -13.50 21.74
N SER A 33 17.69 -12.35 22.43
CA SER A 33 16.55 -11.43 22.45
C SER A 33 16.33 -10.79 21.08
N LEU A 34 17.41 -10.48 20.35
CA LEU A 34 17.33 -9.99 18.98
C LEU A 34 16.70 -11.02 18.03
N LEU A 35 17.07 -12.30 18.16
CA LEU A 35 16.54 -13.39 17.35
C LEU A 35 15.04 -13.60 17.60
N TRP A 36 14.61 -13.58 18.87
CA TRP A 36 13.18 -13.62 19.21
C TRP A 36 12.40 -12.41 18.69
N ALA A 37 12.99 -11.22 18.76
CA ALA A 37 12.35 -10.01 18.22
C ALA A 37 12.18 -10.10 16.70
N LEU A 38 13.18 -10.61 15.98
CA LEU A 38 13.13 -10.77 14.53
C LEU A 38 12.10 -11.84 14.10
N MET A 39 12.02 -12.95 14.85
CA MET A 39 10.98 -13.98 14.68
C MET A 39 9.58 -13.41 14.93
N ALA A 40 9.39 -12.64 16.00
CA ALA A 40 8.11 -12.02 16.30
C ALA A 40 7.70 -11.00 15.23
N ALA A 41 8.65 -10.20 14.73
CA ALA A 41 8.42 -9.25 13.64
C ALA A 41 8.01 -9.98 12.34
N GLY A 42 8.73 -11.06 11.98
CA GLY A 42 8.40 -11.89 10.82
C GLY A 42 7.02 -12.53 10.91
N LEU A 43 6.68 -13.10 12.07
CA LEU A 43 5.35 -13.67 12.31
C LEU A 43 4.26 -12.60 12.22
N THR A 44 4.49 -11.41 12.80
CA THR A 44 3.54 -10.29 12.74
C THR A 44 3.33 -9.85 11.29
N LEU A 45 4.40 -9.71 10.50
CA LEU A 45 4.32 -9.36 9.09
C LEU A 45 3.54 -10.42 8.28
N LEU A 46 3.81 -11.71 8.53
CA LEU A 46 3.10 -12.81 7.87
C LEU A 46 1.59 -12.77 8.17
N LEU A 47 1.24 -12.65 9.46
CA LEU A 47 -0.17 -12.55 9.88
C LEU A 47 -0.84 -11.33 9.27
N TYR A 48 -0.14 -10.19 9.23
CA TYR A 48 -0.63 -8.99 8.56
C TYR A 48 -0.92 -9.25 7.08
N VAL A 49 0.02 -9.84 6.33
CA VAL A 49 -0.19 -10.18 4.91
C VAL A 49 -1.39 -11.13 4.74
N LEU A 50 -1.52 -12.16 5.57
CA LEU A 50 -2.65 -13.09 5.51
C LEU A 50 -3.99 -12.40 5.75
N VAL A 51 -4.04 -11.45 6.68
CA VAL A 51 -5.25 -10.64 6.93
C VAL A 51 -5.61 -9.78 5.73
N LEU A 52 -4.63 -9.31 4.93
CA LEU A 52 -4.89 -8.48 3.75
C LEU A 52 -5.41 -9.25 2.53
N ILE A 53 -5.19 -10.56 2.43
CA ILE A 53 -5.63 -11.38 1.29
C ILE A 53 -7.12 -11.19 0.95
N PRO A 54 -8.08 -11.35 1.89
CA PRO A 54 -9.50 -11.18 1.57
C PRO A 54 -9.91 -9.74 1.22
N PHE A 55 -9.10 -8.72 1.57
CA PHE A 55 -9.36 -7.32 1.22
C PHE A 55 -8.69 -6.90 -0.09
N THR A 56 -7.86 -7.76 -0.67
CA THR A 56 -7.16 -7.46 -1.93
C THR A 56 -8.11 -7.75 -3.10
N PRO A 57 -8.46 -6.74 -3.93
CA PRO A 57 -9.34 -6.92 -5.08
C PRO A 57 -8.84 -8.04 -5.99
N GLY A 58 -9.75 -8.86 -6.50
CA GLY A 58 -9.39 -9.91 -7.42
C GLY A 58 -9.11 -9.34 -8.81
N ILE A 59 -8.46 -10.15 -9.67
CA ILE A 59 -8.20 -9.79 -11.09
C ILE A 59 -9.49 -9.41 -11.84
N ARG A 60 -10.64 -9.99 -11.44
CA ARG A 60 -11.95 -9.70 -12.04
C ARG A 60 -12.40 -8.26 -11.79
N ASP A 61 -12.08 -7.70 -10.62
CA ASP A 61 -12.46 -6.33 -10.24
C ASP A 61 -11.69 -5.29 -11.06
N ILE A 62 -10.40 -5.57 -11.34
CA ILE A 62 -9.55 -4.71 -12.18
C ILE A 62 -10.12 -4.59 -13.60
N ARG A 63 -10.69 -5.67 -14.15
CA ARG A 63 -11.32 -5.65 -15.47
C ARG A 63 -12.57 -4.77 -15.49
N LYS A 64 -13.32 -4.76 -14.39
CA LYS A 64 -14.55 -3.95 -14.26
C LYS A 64 -14.22 -2.46 -14.20
N ALA A 65 -13.15 -2.08 -13.49
CA ALA A 65 -12.67 -0.69 -13.43
C ALA A 65 -12.24 -0.14 -14.80
N LYS A 66 -11.73 -0.99 -15.71
CA LYS A 66 -11.39 -0.59 -17.08
C LYS A 66 -12.61 -0.33 -17.97
N THR A 67 -13.79 -0.85 -17.63
CA THR A 67 -15.00 -0.81 -18.46
C THR A 67 -15.99 0.27 -18.00
N GLU A 68 -15.62 1.19 -17.12
CA GLU A 68 -16.49 2.31 -16.74
C GLU A 68 -16.59 3.33 -17.88
N GLN A 69 -17.28 2.94 -18.94
CA GLN A 69 -17.71 3.81 -20.02
C GLN A 69 -18.88 4.68 -19.55
N PRO A 70 -18.99 5.90 -20.11
CA PRO A 70 -20.08 6.82 -19.80
C PRO A 70 -21.45 6.21 -20.13
N ALA A 71 -22.46 6.51 -19.32
CA ALA A 71 -23.83 6.22 -19.71
C ALA A 71 -24.28 7.29 -20.72
N GLN A 72 -24.76 6.87 -21.89
CA GLN A 72 -25.18 7.76 -22.97
C GLN A 72 -26.71 7.75 -23.13
N LEU A 73 -27.32 8.93 -23.16
CA LEU A 73 -28.72 9.13 -23.49
C LEU A 73 -28.84 9.45 -24.97
N VAL A 74 -29.48 8.59 -25.75
CA VAL A 74 -29.65 8.71 -27.21
C VAL A 74 -31.12 8.85 -27.58
N ALA A 75 -31.42 9.72 -28.54
CA ALA A 75 -32.75 9.86 -29.12
C ALA A 75 -33.09 8.64 -30.00
N ALA A 76 -34.38 8.41 -30.28
CA ALA A 76 -34.83 7.32 -31.14
C ALA A 76 -34.21 7.32 -32.54
N ALA A 77 -33.87 8.51 -33.06
CA ALA A 77 -33.16 8.69 -34.33
C ALA A 77 -31.62 8.51 -34.24
N GLY A 78 -31.09 8.05 -33.10
CA GLY A 78 -29.65 7.81 -32.88
C GLY A 78 -28.84 9.04 -32.46
N LYS A 79 -29.45 10.22 -32.30
CA LYS A 79 -28.74 11.45 -31.87
C LYS A 79 -28.42 11.40 -30.37
N LEU A 80 -27.15 11.56 -30.00
CA LEU A 80 -26.74 11.71 -28.59
C LEU A 80 -27.33 12.99 -27.99
N LEU A 81 -28.01 12.85 -26.85
CA LEU A 81 -28.68 13.94 -26.13
C LEU A 81 -27.90 14.36 -24.88
N ALA A 82 -27.37 13.40 -24.12
CA ALA A 82 -26.59 13.64 -22.92
C ALA A 82 -25.64 12.48 -22.63
N GLU A 83 -24.55 12.77 -21.93
CA GLU A 83 -23.59 11.77 -21.47
C GLU A 83 -23.36 11.95 -19.97
N TYR A 84 -23.67 10.92 -19.19
CA TYR A 84 -23.45 10.90 -17.75
C TYR A 84 -22.11 10.26 -17.44
N ARG A 85 -21.15 11.10 -17.03
CA ARG A 85 -19.82 10.71 -16.59
C ARG A 85 -19.67 10.97 -15.09
N TRP A 86 -19.33 9.94 -14.32
CA TRP A 86 -18.90 10.10 -12.92
C TRP A 86 -17.51 10.73 -12.80
N VAL A 87 -16.66 10.51 -13.80
CA VAL A 87 -15.28 11.02 -13.86
C VAL A 87 -15.02 11.54 -15.27
N ASN A 88 -14.40 12.73 -15.37
CA ASN A 88 -14.00 13.28 -16.66
C ASN A 88 -12.76 12.54 -17.20
N ARG A 89 -12.98 11.41 -17.86
CA ARG A 89 -11.93 10.60 -18.48
C ARG A 89 -12.37 10.13 -19.87
N ALA A 90 -11.41 10.06 -20.78
CA ALA A 90 -11.55 9.41 -22.08
C ALA A 90 -10.55 8.27 -22.14
N TRP A 91 -10.96 7.13 -22.70
CA TRP A 91 -10.06 6.01 -22.93
C TRP A 91 -9.26 6.28 -24.20
N VAL A 92 -7.94 6.28 -24.09
CA VAL A 92 -7.01 6.51 -25.20
C VAL A 92 -6.01 5.34 -25.21
N PRO A 93 -5.81 4.65 -26.35
CA PRO A 93 -4.81 3.60 -26.44
C PRO A 93 -3.41 4.21 -26.35
N LEU A 94 -2.46 3.47 -25.76
CA LEU A 94 -1.08 3.94 -25.57
C LEU A 94 -0.40 4.37 -26.88
N SER A 95 -0.77 3.76 -28.01
CA SER A 95 -0.26 4.10 -29.34
C SER A 95 -0.66 5.49 -29.85
N GLU A 96 -1.71 6.08 -29.29
CA GLU A 96 -2.17 7.43 -29.64
C GLU A 96 -1.56 8.51 -28.72
N ILE A 97 -0.83 8.10 -27.68
CA ILE A 97 -0.18 9.01 -26.74
C ILE A 97 1.18 9.43 -27.32
N ALA A 98 1.41 10.75 -27.40
CA ALA A 98 2.69 11.28 -27.88
C ALA A 98 3.86 10.81 -27.00
N SER A 99 4.93 10.30 -27.62
CA SER A 99 6.11 9.78 -26.90
C SER A 99 6.67 10.73 -25.83
N PRO A 100 6.79 12.05 -26.06
CA PRO A 100 7.29 12.97 -25.03
C PRO A 100 6.45 12.98 -23.74
N VAL A 101 5.15 12.68 -23.83
CA VAL A 101 4.27 12.59 -22.65
C VAL A 101 4.60 11.35 -21.83
N VAL A 102 4.79 10.21 -22.51
CA VAL A 102 5.19 8.95 -21.87
C VAL A 102 6.56 9.11 -21.22
N ASP A 103 7.52 9.70 -21.94
CA ASP A 103 8.88 9.93 -21.45
C ASP A 103 8.89 10.85 -20.23
N ALA A 104 8.12 11.95 -20.26
CA ALA A 104 8.00 12.87 -19.13
C ALA A 104 7.35 12.21 -17.90
N LEU A 105 6.32 11.38 -18.11
CA LEU A 105 5.67 10.63 -17.02
C LEU A 105 6.64 9.64 -16.38
N ILE A 106 7.37 8.87 -17.19
CA ILE A 106 8.37 7.91 -16.68
C ILE A 106 9.48 8.66 -15.95
N ALA A 107 10.00 9.76 -16.51
CA ALA A 107 11.07 10.53 -15.88
C ALA A 107 10.69 11.10 -14.51
N THR A 108 9.43 11.50 -14.33
CA THR A 108 8.96 12.17 -13.09
C THR A 108 8.37 11.21 -12.06
N ALA A 109 7.60 10.22 -12.50
CA ALA A 109 6.91 9.29 -11.61
C ALA A 109 7.76 8.06 -11.27
N ASP A 110 8.34 7.39 -12.28
CA ASP A 110 9.07 6.12 -12.12
C ASP A 110 10.17 5.96 -13.17
N HIS A 111 11.33 6.59 -12.91
CA HIS A 111 12.44 6.64 -13.87
C HIS A 111 13.10 5.28 -14.14
N ARG A 112 12.75 4.24 -13.36
CA ARG A 112 13.21 2.86 -13.52
C ARG A 112 12.10 1.92 -13.95
N PHE A 113 10.97 2.44 -14.42
CA PHE A 113 9.78 1.65 -14.76
C PHE A 113 10.10 0.39 -15.58
N TYR A 114 10.87 0.52 -16.67
CA TYR A 114 11.22 -0.62 -17.53
C TYR A 114 12.23 -1.61 -16.94
N GLY A 115 12.92 -1.24 -15.86
CA GLY A 115 13.92 -2.08 -15.19
C GLY A 115 13.44 -2.67 -13.86
N ASN A 116 12.26 -2.28 -13.39
CA ASN A 116 11.69 -2.76 -12.13
C ASN A 116 10.55 -3.76 -12.40
N TRP A 117 10.31 -4.68 -11.47
CA TRP A 117 9.25 -5.70 -11.59
C TRP A 117 7.93 -5.23 -10.97
N GLY A 118 7.60 -3.95 -11.17
CA GLY A 118 6.46 -3.28 -10.53
C GLY A 118 6.75 -2.79 -9.11
N LEU A 119 7.91 -3.12 -8.53
CA LEU A 119 8.38 -2.54 -7.28
C LEU A 119 9.81 -2.02 -7.42
N ASP A 120 10.01 -0.77 -7.02
CA ASP A 120 11.32 -0.16 -6.92
C ASP A 120 11.81 -0.24 -5.46
N TRP A 121 12.55 -1.31 -5.15
CA TRP A 121 13.09 -1.56 -3.81
C TRP A 121 13.98 -0.42 -3.31
N ARG A 122 14.78 0.16 -4.21
CA ARG A 122 15.69 1.25 -3.86
C ARG A 122 14.90 2.51 -3.51
N ARG A 123 13.89 2.87 -4.32
CA ARG A 123 13.03 4.03 -4.06
C ARG A 123 12.22 3.82 -2.78
N THR A 124 11.60 2.66 -2.61
CA THR A 124 10.81 2.28 -1.42
C THR A 124 11.64 2.38 -0.15
N ALA A 125 12.84 1.77 -0.12
CA ALA A 125 13.73 1.83 1.04
C ALA A 125 14.18 3.27 1.33
N SER A 126 14.56 4.03 0.29
CA SER A 126 14.99 5.42 0.46
C SER A 126 13.86 6.32 0.97
N ALA A 127 12.62 6.11 0.50
CA ALA A 127 11.45 6.82 0.95
C ALA A 127 11.11 6.52 2.40
N LEU A 128 11.23 5.26 2.84
CA LEU A 128 11.06 4.87 4.24
C LEU A 128 12.07 5.59 5.14
N VAL A 129 13.37 5.54 4.79
CA VAL A 129 14.43 6.18 5.58
C VAL A 129 14.21 7.69 5.68
N ARG A 130 13.92 8.35 4.57
CA ARG A 130 13.67 9.81 4.55
C ARG A 130 12.42 10.18 5.36
N THR A 131 11.35 9.40 5.21
CA THR A 131 10.10 9.65 5.93
C THR A 131 10.27 9.50 7.44
N LEU A 132 11.02 8.48 7.88
CA LEU A 132 11.37 8.32 9.30
C LEU A 132 12.28 9.44 9.82
N GLY A 133 13.11 10.02 8.95
CA GLY A 133 13.92 11.20 9.23
C GLY A 133 13.18 12.55 9.15
N GLY A 134 11.88 12.56 8.85
CA GLY A 134 11.05 13.76 8.79
C GLY A 134 10.83 14.35 7.37
N ASP A 135 11.54 13.84 6.35
CA ASP A 135 11.33 14.20 4.94
C ASP A 135 10.40 13.18 4.28
N LYS A 136 9.10 13.45 4.28
CA LYS A 136 8.10 12.52 3.73
C LYS A 136 8.28 12.36 2.22
N GLN A 137 8.50 11.12 1.77
CA GLN A 137 8.66 10.80 0.36
C GLN A 137 7.81 9.62 -0.10
N GLY A 138 7.45 9.63 -1.37
CA GLY A 138 6.74 8.53 -2.04
C GLY A 138 7.68 7.44 -2.53
N GLY A 139 7.36 6.19 -2.18
CA GLY A 139 8.08 4.98 -2.62
C GLY A 139 7.45 4.24 -3.81
N SER A 140 6.31 4.73 -4.33
CA SER A 140 5.46 4.02 -5.30
C SER A 140 6.04 3.98 -6.72
N THR A 141 5.48 3.07 -7.52
CA THR A 141 5.75 2.85 -8.95
C THR A 141 4.46 3.09 -9.77
N ILE A 142 4.56 3.06 -11.09
CA ILE A 142 3.40 3.23 -11.99
C ILE A 142 2.45 2.00 -11.97
N THR A 143 2.94 0.84 -11.50
CA THR A 143 2.20 -0.44 -11.49
C THR A 143 1.12 -0.48 -10.42
#